data_AF-A0A957YB08-F1
#
_entry.id   AF-A0A957YB08-F1
#
_cell.length_a   1.000
_cell.length_b   1.000
_cell.length_c   1.000
_cell.angle_alpha   90.00
_cell.angle_beta   90.00
_cell.angle_gamma   90.00
#
_symmetry.space_group_name_H-M   'P 1'
#
loop_
_entity.id
_entity.type
_entity.pdbx_description
1 polymer ?
#
loop_
_entity_poly.entity_id
_entity_poly.type
_entity_poly.pdbx_seq_one_letter_code
_entity_poly.pdbx_strand_id
1 'polypeptide(L)'
;MVFVEQPFSNGHMFYFESGEVKFVIVKYGLGNAGDWRRFNDTWDGKNDNYCLEAQNIQPRIVRGFNFIWCQNPEIRDPLGWPTDVERDLNLELAQGFEKGFIIRDSDGATNRRVYLFFNDDTYERVPY
;
A
#
# COMPACT_ATOMS: atom_id res chain seq x y z
N MET A 1 -5.37 -16.07 0.58
CA MET A 1 -5.26 -14.67 0.14
C MET A 1 -4.73 -13.89 1.32
N VAL A 2 -3.71 -13.07 1.11
CA VAL A 2 -3.08 -12.23 2.14
C VAL A 2 -3.20 -10.79 1.70
N PHE A 3 -3.51 -9.89 2.63
CA PHE A 3 -3.54 -8.47 2.32
C PHE A 3 -3.01 -7.66 3.47
N VAL A 4 -1.84 -7.07 3.28
CA VAL A 4 -1.19 -6.29 4.32
C VAL A 4 -1.28 -4.83 3.94
N GLU A 5 -1.56 -3.97 4.90
CA GLU A 5 -1.41 -2.54 4.72
C GLU A 5 -0.31 -1.98 5.62
N GLN A 6 0.29 -0.88 5.18
CA GLN A 6 1.00 0.04 6.06
C GLN A 6 0.65 1.49 5.68
N PRO A 7 0.15 2.29 6.63
CA PRO A 7 -0.16 3.69 6.37
C PRO A 7 1.09 4.57 6.48
N PHE A 8 1.17 5.57 5.62
CA PHE A 8 2.23 6.58 5.54
C PHE A 8 1.63 7.99 5.62
N SER A 9 2.46 8.99 5.92
CA SER A 9 2.02 10.37 6.16
C SER A 9 1.22 10.97 4.99
N ASN A 10 1.53 10.56 3.75
CA ASN A 10 0.85 11.05 2.56
C ASN A 10 0.21 9.95 1.72
N GLY A 11 0.07 8.73 2.24
CA GLY A 11 -0.30 7.60 1.41
C GLY A 11 -0.34 6.26 2.12
N HIS A 12 -0.42 5.17 1.37
CA HIS A 12 -0.44 3.81 1.89
C HIS A 12 0.35 2.89 0.96
N MET A 13 0.97 1.87 1.55
CA MET A 13 1.35 0.67 0.81
C MET A 13 0.37 -0.47 1.14
N PHE A 14 -0.01 -1.23 0.13
CA PHE A 14 -0.83 -2.43 0.27
C PHE A 14 -0.15 -3.60 -0.42
N TYR A 15 0.08 -4.69 0.27
CA TYR A 15 0.53 -5.95 -0.30
C TYR A 15 -0.67 -6.84 -0.58
N PHE A 16 -0.67 -7.51 -1.73
CA PHE A 16 -1.67 -8.49 -2.09
C PHE A 16 -0.99 -9.78 -2.52
N GLU A 17 -1.45 -10.90 -1.97
CA GLU A 17 -1.08 -12.25 -2.43
C GLU A 17 -2.32 -13.13 -2.57
N SER A 18 -2.54 -13.68 -3.77
CA SER A 18 -3.56 -14.70 -4.03
C SER A 18 -3.07 -15.72 -5.05
N GLY A 19 -2.75 -16.93 -4.58
CA GLY A 19 -2.11 -17.94 -5.41
C GLY A 19 -0.73 -17.46 -5.86
N GLU A 20 -0.49 -17.41 -7.17
CA GLU A 20 0.77 -16.93 -7.75
C GLU A 20 0.82 -15.40 -7.95
N VAL A 21 -0.30 -14.70 -7.77
CA VAL A 21 -0.37 -13.25 -7.98
C VAL A 21 0.09 -12.52 -6.73
N LYS A 22 1.21 -11.79 -6.84
CA LYS A 22 1.79 -10.98 -5.76
C LYS A 22 2.14 -9.58 -6.25
N PHE A 23 1.67 -8.56 -5.56
CA PHE A 23 2.02 -7.17 -5.89
C PHE A 23 1.86 -6.24 -4.69
N VAL A 24 2.51 -5.07 -4.80
CA VAL A 24 2.34 -3.95 -3.89
C VAL A 24 1.67 -2.80 -4.63
N ILE A 25 0.61 -2.24 -4.05
CA ILE A 25 0.03 -0.97 -4.45
C ILE A 25 0.63 0.11 -3.57
N VAL A 26 1.12 1.16 -4.19
CA VAL A 26 1.48 2.39 -3.48
C VAL A 26 0.56 3.49 -3.95
N LYS A 27 -0.14 4.13 -3.02
CA LYS A 27 -0.94 5.33 -3.30
C LYS A 27 -0.39 6.49 -2.53
N TYR A 28 -0.33 7.65 -3.15
CA TYR A 28 0.13 8.90 -2.52
C TYR A 28 -0.80 10.05 -2.92
N GLY A 29 -0.85 11.07 -2.08
CA GLY A 29 -1.77 12.20 -2.21
C GLY A 29 -2.66 12.34 -0.98
N LEU A 30 -2.91 13.59 -0.61
CA LEU A 30 -3.74 13.96 0.54
C LEU A 30 -5.18 14.17 0.07
N GLY A 31 -6.10 13.34 0.55
CA GLY A 31 -7.54 13.54 0.34
C GLY A 31 -8.26 12.32 -0.23
N ASN A 32 -9.33 12.61 -0.97
CA ASN A 32 -10.24 11.60 -1.53
C ASN A 32 -9.94 11.25 -2.99
N ALA A 33 -8.84 11.74 -3.55
CA ALA A 33 -8.37 11.37 -4.88
C ALA A 33 -6.86 11.55 -4.99
N GLY A 34 -6.23 10.87 -5.95
CA GLY A 34 -4.81 11.01 -6.24
C GLY A 34 -4.31 9.93 -7.19
N ASP A 35 -3.01 9.71 -7.18
CA ASP A 35 -2.35 8.72 -8.03
C ASP A 35 -1.98 7.46 -7.24
N TRP A 36 -1.92 6.35 -7.96
CA TRP A 36 -1.40 5.09 -7.43
C TRP A 36 -0.47 4.41 -8.44
N ARG A 37 0.32 3.46 -7.94
CA ARG A 37 1.24 2.64 -8.73
C ARG A 37 1.23 1.21 -8.24
N ARG A 38 1.46 0.28 -9.15
CA ARG A 38 1.64 -1.15 -8.87
C ARG A 38 3.09 -1.56 -9.04
N PHE A 39 3.59 -2.33 -8.08
CA PHE A 39 4.89 -2.97 -8.12
C PHE A 39 4.72 -4.47 -8.03
N ASN A 40 5.46 -5.23 -8.83
CA ASN A 40 5.56 -6.67 -8.61
C ASN A 40 6.32 -6.93 -7.31
N ASP A 41 5.93 -7.97 -6.59
CA ASP A 41 6.69 -8.44 -5.45
C ASP A 41 7.96 -9.15 -5.94
N THR A 42 9.05 -8.40 -6.03
CA THR A 42 10.38 -8.92 -6.36
C THR A 42 11.25 -9.10 -5.12
N TRP A 43 10.66 -8.98 -3.93
CA TRP A 43 11.38 -9.20 -2.68
C TRP A 43 11.73 -10.68 -2.55
N ASP A 44 12.99 -10.98 -2.23
CA ASP A 44 13.52 -12.35 -2.24
C ASP A 44 13.29 -13.11 -0.92
N GLY A 45 12.63 -12.47 0.05
CA GLY A 45 12.34 -13.03 1.36
C GLY A 45 13.54 -13.06 2.32
N LYS A 46 14.71 -12.52 1.94
CA LYS A 46 15.96 -12.71 2.71
C LYS A 46 16.39 -11.49 3.49
N ASN A 47 16.08 -10.28 3.01
CA ASN A 47 16.46 -9.05 3.68
C ASN A 47 15.24 -8.24 4.08
N ASP A 48 15.06 -8.03 5.39
CA ASP A 48 13.97 -7.19 5.89
C ASP A 48 14.32 -5.70 5.90
N ASN A 49 15.59 -5.33 5.69
CA ASN A 49 16.10 -3.96 5.80
C ASN A 49 17.07 -3.61 4.65
N TYR A 50 16.58 -2.88 3.65
CA TYR A 50 17.30 -2.50 2.42
C TYR A 50 18.04 -1.16 2.50
N CYS A 51 17.72 -0.29 3.47
CA CYS A 51 18.47 0.95 3.68
C CYS A 51 18.55 1.33 5.16
N LEU A 52 19.62 2.05 5.51
CA LEU A 52 19.87 2.51 6.88
C LEU A 52 18.81 3.51 7.36
N GLU A 53 18.27 4.32 6.45
CA GLU A 53 17.25 5.31 6.76
C GLU A 53 15.98 4.65 7.32
N ALA A 54 15.50 3.59 6.68
CA ALA A 54 14.34 2.84 7.14
C ALA A 54 14.58 2.04 8.45
N GLN A 55 15.84 1.83 8.86
CA GLN A 55 16.15 1.16 10.13
C GLN A 55 15.99 2.07 11.34
N ASN A 56 16.12 3.39 11.13
CA ASN A 56 16.11 4.42 12.18
C ASN A 56 14.74 5.08 12.35
N ILE A 57 13.74 4.70 11.55
CA ILE A 57 12.38 5.25 11.63
C ILE A 57 11.47 4.36 12.49
N GLN A 58 10.54 5.01 13.17
CA GLN A 58 9.47 4.37 13.92
C GLN A 58 8.14 4.98 13.51
N PRO A 59 7.14 4.17 13.11
CA PRO A 59 7.17 2.69 13.01
C PRO A 59 8.12 2.17 11.92
N ARG A 60 8.57 0.91 12.06
CA ARG A 60 9.46 0.30 11.06
C ARG A 60 8.72 -0.04 9.77
N ILE A 61 9.40 0.16 8.64
CA ILE A 61 9.03 -0.43 7.35
C ILE A 61 9.89 -1.68 7.19
N VAL A 62 9.33 -2.84 6.86
CA VAL A 62 10.13 -4.07 6.71
C VAL A 62 9.83 -4.76 5.37
N ARG A 63 10.61 -5.80 5.04
CA ARG A 63 10.33 -6.72 3.92
C ARG A 63 10.12 -6.01 2.57
N GLY A 64 9.09 -6.40 1.81
CA GLY A 64 8.79 -5.86 0.50
C GLY A 64 8.45 -4.36 0.51
N PHE A 65 7.81 -3.85 1.57
CA PHE A 65 7.57 -2.41 1.69
C PHE A 65 8.89 -1.65 1.89
N ASN A 66 9.80 -2.20 2.69
CA ASN A 66 11.14 -1.62 2.88
C ASN A 66 11.93 -1.63 1.58
N PHE A 67 11.87 -2.73 0.82
CA PHE A 67 12.48 -2.80 -0.51
C PHE A 67 11.99 -1.68 -1.43
N ILE A 68 10.67 -1.54 -1.59
CA ILE A 68 10.08 -0.52 -2.47
C ILE A 68 10.42 0.89 -1.99
N TRP A 69 10.28 1.16 -0.69
CA TRP A 69 10.56 2.48 -0.12
C TRP A 69 12.03 2.87 -0.25
N CYS A 70 12.96 1.94 -0.02
CA CYS A 70 14.40 2.23 -0.08
C CYS A 70 14.93 2.33 -1.52
N GLN A 71 14.39 1.56 -2.48
CA GLN A 71 14.91 1.50 -3.84
C GLN A 71 14.31 2.56 -4.78
N ASN A 72 13.19 3.18 -4.42
CA ASN A 72 12.44 4.09 -5.29
C ASN A 72 12.24 5.45 -4.59
N PRO A 73 13.23 6.37 -4.61
CA PRO A 73 13.10 7.70 -4.03
C PRO A 73 11.88 8.48 -4.54
N GLU A 74 11.53 8.29 -5.81
CA GLU A 74 10.35 8.88 -6.46
C GLU A 74 9.01 8.39 -5.88
N ILE A 75 9.01 7.28 -5.16
CA ILE A 75 7.87 6.78 -4.40
C ILE A 75 7.97 7.22 -2.94
N ARG A 76 9.16 7.09 -2.35
CA ARG A 76 9.41 7.48 -0.96
C ARG A 76 9.06 8.94 -0.70
N ASP A 77 9.57 9.85 -1.53
CA ASP A 77 9.47 11.28 -1.28
C ASP A 77 8.01 11.78 -1.27
N PRO A 78 7.12 11.38 -2.22
CA PRO A 78 5.71 11.73 -2.12
C PRO A 78 4.94 10.91 -1.07
N LEU A 79 5.28 9.64 -0.82
CA LEU A 79 4.60 8.78 0.15
C LEU A 79 4.86 9.23 1.61
N GLY A 80 6.09 9.66 1.88
CA GLY A 80 6.56 10.13 3.17
C GLY A 80 6.92 9.01 4.15
N TRP A 81 6.66 9.25 5.44
CA TRP A 81 7.09 8.41 6.54
C TRP A 81 5.95 7.47 7.00
N PRO A 82 6.27 6.26 7.49
CA PRO A 82 5.25 5.37 8.06
C PRO A 82 4.63 6.04 9.28
N THR A 83 3.32 5.87 9.42
CA THR A 83 2.55 6.41 10.56
C THR A 83 2.05 5.31 11.48
N ASP A 84 2.07 4.06 11.02
CA ASP A 84 1.72 2.89 11.80
C ASP A 84 2.47 1.64 11.29
N VAL A 85 2.39 0.55 12.06
CA VAL A 85 2.99 -0.75 11.69
C VAL A 85 2.23 -1.42 10.54
N GLU A 86 2.93 -2.31 9.84
CA GLU A 86 2.30 -3.26 8.92
C GLU A 86 1.24 -4.10 9.64
N ARG A 87 0.07 -4.26 9.02
CA ARG A 87 -1.01 -5.10 9.55
C ARG A 87 -1.67 -5.90 8.45
N ASP A 88 -1.90 -7.18 8.75
CA ASP A 88 -2.72 -8.03 7.90
C ASP A 88 -4.19 -7.63 8.08
N LEU A 89 -4.84 -7.29 6.97
CA LEU A 89 -6.27 -7.15 6.91
C LEU A 89 -6.81 -8.47 6.39
N ASN A 90 -7.60 -9.14 7.23
CA ASN A 90 -8.46 -10.24 6.78
C ASN A 90 -9.53 -9.66 5.85
N LEU A 91 -9.15 -9.36 4.60
CA LEU A 91 -9.95 -8.63 3.61
C LEU A 91 -11.36 -9.20 3.51
N GLU A 92 -12.33 -8.46 4.04
CA GLU A 92 -13.73 -8.71 3.72
C GLU A 92 -14.16 -7.98 2.43
N LEU A 93 -13.37 -7.01 1.94
CA LEU A 93 -13.76 -6.15 0.81
C LEU A 93 -12.58 -5.80 -0.10
N ALA A 94 -12.31 -6.71 -1.05
CA ALA A 94 -11.55 -6.45 -2.27
C ALA A 94 -12.31 -7.01 -3.48
N GLN A 95 -12.56 -6.18 -4.48
CA GLN A 95 -13.39 -6.55 -5.63
C GLN A 95 -12.94 -5.86 -6.92
N GLY A 96 -12.68 -6.63 -7.97
CA GLY A 96 -12.41 -6.10 -9.31
C GLY A 96 -13.68 -5.64 -10.04
N PHE A 97 -13.53 -4.65 -10.92
CA PHE A 97 -14.54 -4.20 -11.88
C PHE A 97 -13.86 -3.89 -13.23
N GLU A 98 -14.64 -3.64 -14.29
CA GLU A 98 -14.13 -3.48 -15.65
C GLU A 98 -13.00 -2.44 -15.77
N LYS A 99 -13.08 -1.36 -14.98
CA LYS A 99 -12.15 -0.23 -15.03
C LYS A 99 -11.20 -0.14 -13.85
N GLY A 100 -11.11 -1.17 -13.01
CA GLY A 100 -10.29 -1.08 -11.81
C GLY A 100 -10.64 -2.09 -10.73
N PHE A 101 -10.37 -1.72 -9.48
CA PHE A 101 -10.71 -2.54 -8.32
C PHE A 101 -10.97 -1.69 -7.07
N ILE A 102 -11.71 -2.27 -6.14
CA ILE A 102 -12.08 -1.68 -4.86
C ILE A 102 -11.25 -2.36 -3.78
N ILE A 103 -10.71 -1.57 -2.84
CA ILE A 103 -10.09 -2.09 -1.61
C ILE A 103 -10.52 -1.23 -0.42
N ARG A 104 -10.64 -1.86 0.75
CA ARG A 104 -10.83 -1.21 2.04
C ARG A 104 -9.57 -1.30 2.90
N ASP A 105 -9.11 -0.16 3.42
CA ASP A 105 -8.06 -0.08 4.46
C ASP A 105 -8.68 -0.21 5.87
N SER A 106 -7.84 -0.29 6.91
CA SER A 106 -8.33 -0.37 8.30
C SER A 106 -9.16 0.84 8.71
N ASP A 107 -8.77 2.04 8.27
CA ASP A 107 -9.54 3.28 8.50
C ASP A 107 -10.90 3.20 7.80
N GLY A 108 -10.94 2.70 6.57
CA GLY A 108 -12.15 2.48 5.80
C GLY A 108 -13.09 1.44 6.39
N ALA A 109 -12.56 0.44 7.10
CA ALA A 109 -13.38 -0.52 7.86
C ALA A 109 -14.13 0.16 9.01
N THR A 110 -13.50 1.13 9.67
CA THR A 110 -14.09 1.89 10.78
C THR A 110 -15.03 2.98 10.27
N ASN A 111 -14.61 3.72 9.24
CA ASN A 111 -15.26 4.92 8.74
C ASN A 111 -16.14 4.69 7.50
N ARG A 112 -16.35 3.42 7.14
CA ARG A 112 -17.13 2.99 5.96
C ARG A 112 -16.70 3.69 4.67
N ARG A 113 -15.40 3.62 4.38
CA ARG A 113 -14.80 4.14 3.15
C ARG A 113 -14.06 3.06 2.39
N VAL A 114 -14.02 3.19 1.07
CA VAL A 114 -13.22 2.34 0.18
C VAL A 114 -12.40 3.20 -0.76
N TYR A 115 -11.27 2.65 -1.22
CA TYR A 115 -10.58 3.13 -2.39
C TYR A 115 -11.14 2.47 -3.64
N LEU A 116 -11.38 3.26 -4.68
CA LEU A 116 -11.50 2.81 -6.05
C LEU A 116 -10.18 3.12 -6.74
N PHE A 117 -9.48 2.09 -7.17
CA PHE A 117 -8.27 2.22 -7.97
C PHE A 117 -8.63 1.96 -9.43
N PHE A 118 -8.38 2.94 -10.30
CA PHE A 118 -8.71 2.88 -11.71
C PHE A 118 -7.50 2.44 -12.54
N ASN A 119 -7.77 1.82 -13.69
CA ASN A 119 -6.73 1.34 -14.62
C ASN A 119 -5.92 2.46 -15.30
N ASP A 120 -6.31 3.73 -15.11
CA ASP A 120 -5.57 4.92 -15.58
C ASP A 120 -4.62 5.50 -14.51
N ASP A 121 -4.29 4.69 -13.50
CA ASP A 121 -3.42 5.01 -12.38
C ASP A 121 -3.93 6.12 -11.42
N THR A 122 -5.23 6.43 -11.47
CA THR A 122 -5.89 7.32 -10.51
C THR A 122 -6.66 6.53 -9.44
N TYR A 123 -6.88 7.15 -8.27
CA TYR A 123 -7.75 6.61 -7.24
C TYR A 123 -8.77 7.62 -6.74
N GLU A 124 -9.89 7.11 -6.24
CA GLU A 124 -10.86 7.86 -5.44
C GLU A 124 -11.12 7.17 -4.10
N ARG A 125 -11.47 7.94 -3.07
CA ARG A 125 -11.86 7.43 -1.75
C ARG A 125 -13.27 7.87 -1.40
N VAL A 126 -14.20 6.93 -1.35
CA VAL A 126 -15.65 7.21 -1.25
C VAL A 126 -16.30 6.45 -0.08
N PRO A 127 -17.44 6.92 0.45
CA PRO A 127 -18.22 6.17 1.43
C PRO A 127 -19.00 5.00 0.81
N TYR A 128 -19.38 4.01 1.63
CA TYR A 128 -20.28 2.89 1.27
C TYR A 128 -21.18 2.43 2.42
#